data_AF-A0A182VCL5-F1
#
_entry.id   AF-A0A182VCL5-F1
#
_cell.length_a   1.000
_cell.length_b   1.000
_cell.length_c   1.000
_cell.angle_alpha   90.00
_cell.angle_beta   90.00
_cell.angle_gamma   90.00
#
_symmetry.space_group_name_H-M   'P 1'
#
loop_
_entity.id
_entity.type
_entity.pdbx_description
1 polymer ?
#
loop_
_entity_poly.entity_id
_entity_poly.type
_entity_poly.pdbx_seq_one_letter_code
_entity_poly.pdbx_strand_id
1 'polypeptide(L)'
;MAGEVLVDALPYIDLGYDDPGVREAAIAMVEEECRRYRPTKNYLEHLPALNTTAFETELMAAEFERIQNRLPMEPLSMKRYELPPPPAGKMNEVSAWSESVDNSMAQLEHQAVRAMNLELMAEYGCEMWKSYLETLVTMQAKCQARLAEVKKEIQDVNWARKTKQTQGGEKLRTLEAQWVMLVSKNYEIEQACAKLEEQIYHKKQQSSALRAEGRAE
;
A
#
# COMPACT_ATOMS: atom_id res chain seq x y z
N MET A 1 -21.37 -21.34 -5.11
CA MET A 1 -21.30 -20.26 -4.11
C MET A 1 -20.72 -20.86 -2.85
N ALA A 2 -19.39 -20.79 -2.68
CA ALA A 2 -18.79 -21.06 -1.37
C ALA A 2 -19.36 -19.99 -0.43
N GLY A 3 -19.99 -20.42 0.66
CA GLY A 3 -20.66 -19.51 1.60
C GLY A 3 -19.69 -18.41 2.02
N GLU A 4 -20.16 -17.16 1.99
CA GLU A 4 -19.41 -16.02 2.53
C GLU A 4 -19.07 -16.36 3.99
N VAL A 5 -17.82 -16.77 4.21
CA VAL A 5 -17.27 -16.86 5.55
C VAL A 5 -17.17 -15.42 6.03
N LEU A 6 -18.06 -15.03 6.93
CA LEU A 6 -17.98 -13.75 7.60
C LEU A 6 -16.72 -13.78 8.48
N VAL A 7 -15.61 -13.30 7.94
CA VAL A 7 -14.38 -13.10 8.70
C VAL A 7 -14.57 -11.84 9.52
N ASP A 8 -14.74 -12.01 10.84
CA ASP A 8 -14.85 -10.90 11.77
C ASP A 8 -13.52 -10.68 12.50
N ALA A 9 -13.07 -9.44 12.51
CA ALA A 9 -11.90 -8.98 13.24
C ALA A 9 -12.17 -7.53 13.64
N LEU A 10 -11.91 -7.17 14.91
CA LEU A 10 -12.31 -5.88 15.48
C LEU A 10 -11.08 -5.04 15.87
N PRO A 11 -10.30 -4.48 14.92
CA PRO A 11 -9.09 -3.69 15.23
C PRO A 11 -9.26 -2.56 16.24
N TYR A 12 -10.44 -1.93 16.34
CA TYR A 12 -10.68 -0.87 17.33
C TYR A 12 -10.93 -1.38 18.76
N ILE A 13 -11.05 -2.70 18.94
CA ILE A 13 -11.28 -3.38 20.23
C ILE A 13 -10.10 -4.27 20.59
N ASP A 14 -9.58 -5.00 19.62
CA ASP A 14 -8.49 -5.98 19.78
C ASP A 14 -7.12 -5.29 19.78
N LEU A 15 -6.82 -4.43 20.76
CA LEU A 15 -5.59 -3.62 20.75
C LEU A 15 -4.28 -4.41 20.99
N GLY A 16 -4.36 -5.69 21.34
CA GLY A 16 -3.20 -6.52 21.68
C GLY A 16 -2.39 -7.03 20.46
N TYR A 17 -2.82 -6.78 19.22
CA TYR A 17 -2.03 -7.20 18.05
C TYR A 17 -0.73 -6.42 17.88
N ASP A 18 -0.63 -5.22 18.49
CA ASP A 18 0.58 -4.39 18.51
C ASP A 18 1.56 -4.81 19.63
N ASP A 19 1.19 -5.79 20.46
CA ASP A 19 2.06 -6.29 21.52
C ASP A 19 3.30 -6.97 20.92
N PRO A 20 4.52 -6.77 21.48
CA PRO A 20 5.75 -7.33 20.95
C PRO A 20 5.66 -8.86 20.81
N GLY A 21 5.98 -9.39 19.62
CA GLY A 21 6.00 -10.83 19.34
C GLY A 21 4.69 -11.41 18.81
N VAL A 22 3.56 -10.72 18.93
CA VAL A 22 2.26 -11.22 18.45
C VAL A 22 2.23 -11.28 16.92
N ARG A 23 2.71 -10.23 16.26
CA ARG A 23 2.79 -10.17 14.80
C ARG A 23 3.76 -11.20 14.25
N GLU A 24 4.92 -11.35 14.87
CA GLU A 24 5.94 -12.33 14.47
C GLU A 24 5.40 -13.76 14.61
N ALA A 25 4.70 -14.07 15.71
CA ALA A 25 4.08 -15.37 15.91
C ALA A 25 2.99 -15.64 14.86
N ALA A 26 2.13 -14.67 14.56
CA ALA A 26 1.11 -14.80 13.52
C ALA A 26 1.73 -15.03 12.13
N ILE A 27 2.78 -14.29 11.78
CA ILE A 27 3.51 -14.47 10.51
C ILE A 27 4.13 -15.87 10.45
N ALA A 28 4.77 -16.34 11.52
CA ALA A 28 5.37 -17.67 11.55
C ALA A 28 4.33 -18.78 11.33
N MET A 29 3.12 -18.65 11.91
CA MET A 29 2.02 -19.58 11.66
C MET A 29 1.54 -19.54 10.20
N VAL A 30 1.43 -18.35 9.61
CA VAL A 30 1.07 -18.19 8.19
C VAL A 30 2.13 -18.81 7.28
N GLU A 31 3.42 -18.64 7.60
CA GLU A 31 4.52 -19.23 6.84
C GLU A 31 4.53 -20.77 6.94
N GLU A 32 4.24 -21.33 8.12
CA GLU A 32 4.13 -22.77 8.30
C GLU A 32 3.00 -23.36 7.42
N GLU A 33 1.84 -22.70 7.39
CA GLU A 33 0.72 -23.11 6.54
C GLU A 33 1.04 -22.95 5.05
N CYS A 34 1.69 -21.85 4.65
CA CYS A 34 2.18 -21.66 3.27
C CYS A 34 3.20 -22.74 2.86
N ARG A 35 4.00 -23.25 3.80
CA ARG A 35 4.96 -24.34 3.55
C ARG A 35 4.24 -25.67 3.32
N ARG A 36 3.18 -25.94 4.08
CA ARG A 36 2.34 -27.15 3.96
C ARG A 36 1.50 -27.12 2.69
N TYR A 37 0.86 -25.99 2.42
CA TYR A 37 0.00 -25.77 1.27
C TYR A 37 0.65 -24.75 0.32
N ARG A 38 1.55 -25.24 -0.53
CA ARG A 38 2.13 -24.39 -1.57
C ARG A 38 1.01 -23.93 -2.53
N PRO A 39 0.88 -22.63 -2.80
CA PRO A 39 -0.10 -22.12 -3.75
C PRO A 39 0.09 -22.80 -5.11
N THR A 40 -0.94 -23.51 -5.58
CA THR A 40 -0.92 -24.23 -6.86
C THR A 40 -1.52 -23.42 -8.00
N LYS A 41 -2.33 -22.40 -7.69
CA LYS A 41 -2.95 -21.49 -8.65
C LYS A 41 -2.39 -20.09 -8.43
N ASN A 42 -2.08 -19.39 -9.52
CA ASN A 42 -1.73 -17.99 -9.42
C ASN A 42 -3.03 -17.20 -9.21
N TYR A 43 -3.19 -16.61 -8.03
CA TYR A 43 -4.38 -15.84 -7.67
C TYR A 43 -4.58 -14.59 -8.55
N LEU A 44 -3.56 -14.21 -9.34
CA LEU A 44 -3.60 -13.11 -10.32
C LEU A 44 -3.98 -13.57 -11.74
N GLU A 45 -4.26 -14.86 -12.00
CA GLU A 45 -4.61 -15.37 -13.35
C GLU A 45 -5.84 -14.70 -13.96
N HIS A 46 -6.76 -14.22 -13.14
CA HIS A 46 -7.96 -13.51 -13.59
C HIS A 46 -7.68 -12.07 -14.04
N LEU A 47 -6.48 -11.55 -13.75
CA LEU A 47 -6.07 -10.21 -14.15
C LEU A 47 -5.34 -10.29 -15.49
N PRO A 48 -5.52 -9.28 -16.37
CA PRO A 48 -4.74 -9.19 -17.59
C PRO A 48 -3.24 -9.12 -17.26
N ALA A 49 -2.41 -9.70 -18.13
CA ALA A 49 -0.97 -9.60 -18.00
C ALA A 49 -0.54 -8.13 -17.93
N LEU A 50 0.39 -7.82 -17.01
CA LEU A 50 0.87 -6.46 -16.83
C LEU A 50 1.58 -5.99 -18.09
N ASN A 51 1.06 -4.94 -18.73
CA ASN A 51 1.75 -4.30 -19.84
C ASN A 51 2.80 -3.34 -19.30
N THR A 52 4.03 -3.82 -19.16
CA THR A 52 5.19 -3.02 -18.71
C THR A 52 5.59 -1.95 -19.71
N THR A 53 5.17 -2.10 -20.97
CA THR A 53 5.52 -1.21 -22.09
C THR A 53 4.42 -0.20 -22.43
N ALA A 54 3.34 -0.16 -21.65
CA ALA A 54 2.14 0.63 -22.00
C ALA A 54 2.40 2.13 -22.19
N PHE A 55 3.43 2.65 -21.51
CA PHE A 55 3.84 4.05 -21.57
C PHE A 55 5.22 4.24 -22.22
N GLU A 56 5.77 3.19 -22.83
CA GLU A 56 7.03 3.30 -23.56
C GLU A 56 6.78 4.00 -24.88
N THR A 57 7.47 5.13 -25.05
CA THR A 57 7.56 5.79 -26.35
C THR A 57 8.64 5.11 -27.20
N GLU A 58 8.58 5.27 -28.52
CA GLU A 58 9.60 4.73 -29.43
C GLU A 58 11.03 5.16 -29.04
N LEU A 59 11.17 6.41 -28.56
CA LEU A 59 12.44 6.93 -28.05
C LEU A 59 12.91 6.18 -26.80
N MET A 60 12.00 5.91 -25.85
CA MET A 60 12.34 5.16 -24.64
C MET A 60 12.73 3.72 -24.96
N ALA A 61 12.02 3.07 -25.89
CA ALA A 61 12.36 1.71 -26.33
C ALA A 61 13.78 1.66 -26.93
N ALA A 62 14.12 2.60 -27.81
CA ALA A 62 15.46 2.70 -28.40
C ALA A 62 16.55 2.97 -27.33
N GLU A 63 16.28 3.84 -26.36
CA GLU A 63 17.22 4.10 -25.26
C GLU A 63 17.39 2.88 -24.33
N PHE A 64 16.31 2.15 -24.04
CA PHE A 64 16.38 0.91 -23.27
C PHE A 64 17.19 -0.16 -24.00
N GLU A 65 17.02 -0.29 -25.32
CA GLU A 65 17.84 -1.19 -26.14
C GLU A 65 19.33 -0.78 -26.12
N ARG A 66 19.62 0.52 -26.25
CA ARG A 66 20.99 1.05 -26.14
C ARG A 66 21.62 0.70 -24.79
N ILE A 67 20.89 0.91 -23.69
CA ILE A 67 21.34 0.61 -22.32
C ILE A 67 21.53 -0.90 -22.12
N GLN A 68 20.59 -1.72 -22.59
CA GLN A 68 20.67 -3.18 -22.53
C GLN A 68 21.92 -3.71 -23.24
N ASN A 69 22.24 -3.13 -24.40
CA ASN A 69 23.45 -3.42 -25.17
C ASN A 69 24.71 -2.73 -24.62
N ARG A 70 24.61 -1.98 -23.52
CA ARG A 70 25.70 -1.24 -22.87
C ARG A 70 26.45 -0.29 -23.82
N LEU A 71 25.74 0.23 -24.82
CA LEU A 71 26.32 1.17 -25.77
C LEU A 71 26.43 2.55 -25.09
N PRO A 72 27.59 3.22 -25.17
CA PRO A 72 27.73 4.58 -24.64
C PRO A 72 26.81 5.54 -25.41
N MET A 73 26.36 6.60 -24.74
CA MET A 73 25.59 7.66 -25.39
C MET A 73 26.47 8.41 -26.39
N GLU A 74 25.92 8.75 -27.55
CA GLU A 74 26.64 9.56 -28.53
C GLU A 74 26.90 10.95 -27.94
N PRO A 75 28.15 11.44 -27.95
CA PRO A 75 28.46 12.76 -27.42
C PRO A 75 27.80 13.84 -28.29
N LEU A 76 27.19 14.83 -27.63
CA LEU A 76 26.61 15.97 -28.34
C LEU A 76 27.73 16.76 -29.04
N SER A 77 27.65 16.85 -30.37
CA SER A 77 28.59 17.66 -31.15
C SER A 77 28.28 19.15 -31.00
N MET A 78 29.18 19.88 -30.34
CA MET A 78 29.09 21.34 -30.22
C MET A 78 29.67 22.10 -31.42
N LYS A 79 30.35 21.39 -32.34
CA LYS A 79 31.00 22.00 -33.52
C LYS A 79 30.04 22.79 -34.40
N ARG A 80 28.76 22.39 -34.43
CA ARG A 80 27.72 23.11 -35.16
C ARG A 80 27.49 24.52 -34.62
N TYR A 81 27.67 24.75 -33.33
CA TYR A 81 27.43 26.04 -32.66
C TYR A 81 28.69 26.91 -32.56
N GLU A 82 29.81 26.39 -33.07
CA GLU A 82 31.07 27.09 -33.16
C GLU A 82 31.26 27.60 -34.59
N LEU A 83 32.13 28.58 -34.77
CA LEU A 83 32.59 29.05 -36.09
C LEU A 83 34.05 28.62 -36.30
N PRO A 84 34.36 27.30 -36.35
CA PRO A 84 35.72 26.87 -36.52
C PRO A 84 36.21 27.17 -37.95
N PRO A 85 37.45 27.64 -38.11
CA PRO A 85 38.07 27.67 -39.43
C PRO A 85 38.27 26.23 -39.95
N PRO A 86 38.51 26.06 -41.25
CA PRO A 86 38.87 24.76 -41.80
C PRO A 86 40.06 24.15 -41.04
N PRO A 87 40.09 22.82 -40.82
CA PRO A 87 41.19 22.17 -40.13
C PRO A 87 42.53 22.50 -40.79
N ALA A 88 43.60 22.68 -40.00
CA ALA A 88 44.91 23.11 -40.50
C ALA A 88 45.45 22.25 -41.67
N GLY A 89 45.12 20.95 -41.71
CA GLY A 89 45.50 20.04 -42.80
C GLY A 89 44.63 20.12 -44.06
N LYS A 90 43.54 20.88 -44.04
CA LYS A 90 42.53 21.00 -45.12
C LYS A 90 42.36 22.42 -45.64
N MET A 91 43.21 23.37 -45.25
CA MET A 91 43.12 24.77 -45.67
C MET A 91 43.29 24.98 -47.19
N ASN A 92 43.86 24.02 -47.90
CA ASN A 92 43.99 24.07 -49.37
C ASN A 92 42.78 23.44 -50.09
N GLU A 93 41.86 22.80 -49.35
CA GLU A 93 40.66 22.16 -49.90
C GLU A 93 39.53 23.18 -49.96
N VAL A 94 39.06 23.50 -51.17
CA VAL A 94 37.91 24.42 -51.36
C VAL A 94 36.66 23.89 -50.64
N SER A 95 36.46 22.58 -50.61
CA SER A 95 35.33 21.94 -49.92
C SER A 95 35.31 22.22 -48.41
N ALA A 96 36.48 22.26 -47.75
CA ALA A 96 36.56 22.54 -46.32
C ALA A 96 36.22 24.01 -46.01
N TRP A 97 36.56 24.93 -46.92
CA TRP A 97 36.11 26.33 -46.83
C TRP A 97 34.62 26.48 -47.08
N SER A 98 34.07 25.77 -48.08
CA SER A 98 32.62 25.76 -48.32
C SER A 98 31.85 25.29 -47.08
N GLU A 99 32.29 24.21 -46.42
CA GLU A 99 31.67 23.72 -45.19
C GLU A 99 31.71 24.74 -44.04
N SER A 100 32.85 25.42 -43.83
CA SER A 100 32.96 26.49 -42.83
C SER A 100 32.07 27.70 -43.17
N VAL A 101 31.94 28.06 -44.45
CA VAL A 101 31.05 29.14 -44.92
C VAL A 101 29.59 28.76 -44.72
N ASP A 102 29.19 27.55 -45.11
CA ASP A 102 27.82 27.05 -44.94
C ASP A 102 27.42 27.04 -43.45
N ASN A 103 28.31 26.58 -42.57
CA ASN A 103 28.09 26.64 -41.13
C ASN A 103 27.97 28.10 -40.63
N SER A 104 28.77 29.02 -41.16
CA SER A 104 28.68 30.44 -40.79
C SER A 104 27.36 31.09 -41.23
N MET A 105 26.86 30.74 -42.42
CA MET A 105 25.55 31.20 -42.91
C MET A 105 24.42 30.63 -42.05
N ALA A 106 24.46 29.34 -41.72
CA ALA A 106 23.50 28.73 -40.81
C ALA A 106 23.50 29.42 -39.43
N GLN A 107 24.68 29.76 -38.89
CA GLN A 107 24.79 30.48 -37.62
C GLN A 107 24.23 31.89 -37.68
N LEU A 108 24.45 32.63 -38.77
CA LEU A 108 23.88 33.96 -38.95
C LEU A 108 22.34 33.92 -38.90
N GLU A 109 21.73 32.99 -39.63
CA GLU A 109 20.28 32.80 -39.63
C GLU A 109 19.77 32.36 -38.25
N HIS A 110 20.48 31.47 -37.57
CA HIS A 110 20.15 31.09 -36.19
C HIS A 110 20.16 32.29 -35.23
N GLN A 111 21.12 33.22 -35.36
CA GLN A 111 21.15 34.44 -34.55
C GLN A 111 20.00 35.39 -34.89
N ALA A 112 19.64 35.52 -36.16
CA ALA A 112 18.49 36.32 -36.59
C ALA A 112 17.17 35.78 -35.99
N VAL A 113 16.94 34.47 -36.08
CA VAL A 113 15.78 33.80 -35.47
C VAL A 113 15.82 33.94 -33.94
N ARG A 114 16.99 33.79 -33.32
CA ARG A 114 17.14 33.97 -31.87
C ARG A 114 16.76 35.38 -31.44
N ALA A 115 17.19 36.41 -32.17
CA ALA A 115 16.82 37.79 -31.88
C ALA A 115 15.30 37.99 -31.94
N MET A 116 14.66 37.50 -33.00
CA MET A 116 13.19 37.53 -33.14
C MET A 116 12.47 36.79 -31.99
N ASN A 117 12.95 35.61 -31.61
CA ASN A 117 12.38 34.86 -30.48
C ASN A 117 12.55 35.60 -29.14
N LEU A 118 13.69 36.28 -28.94
CA LEU A 118 13.93 37.07 -27.74
C LEU A 118 13.04 38.33 -27.70
N GLU A 119 12.78 38.96 -28.85
CA GLU A 119 11.84 40.07 -28.96
C GLU A 119 10.42 39.62 -28.60
N LEU A 120 9.95 38.50 -29.15
CA LEU A 120 8.65 37.91 -28.80
C LEU A 120 8.57 37.55 -27.31
N MET A 121 9.63 36.97 -26.75
CA MET A 121 9.68 36.63 -25.33
C MET A 121 9.68 37.88 -24.44
N ALA A 122 10.37 38.95 -24.85
CA ALA A 122 10.38 40.21 -24.12
C ALA A 122 8.99 40.87 -24.13
N GLU A 123 8.27 40.77 -25.25
CA GLU A 123 6.93 41.36 -25.40
C GLU A 123 5.85 40.56 -24.64
N TYR A 124 5.83 39.23 -24.78
CA TYR A 124 4.71 38.41 -24.28
C TYR A 124 5.07 37.51 -23.08
N GLY A 125 6.35 37.29 -22.81
CA GLY A 125 6.80 36.27 -21.87
C GLY A 125 6.28 36.47 -20.44
N CYS A 126 6.22 37.71 -19.95
CA CYS A 126 5.75 38.01 -18.60
C CYS A 126 4.27 37.66 -18.43
N GLU A 127 3.41 38.10 -19.36
CA GLU A 127 1.96 37.85 -19.29
C GLU A 127 1.63 36.38 -19.52
N MET A 128 2.32 35.72 -20.46
CA MET A 128 2.16 34.28 -20.68
C MET A 128 2.57 33.47 -19.44
N TRP A 129 3.67 33.86 -18.76
CA TRP A 129 4.11 33.20 -17.54
C TRP A 129 3.11 33.38 -16.40
N LYS A 130 2.53 34.57 -16.22
CA LYS A 130 1.48 34.81 -15.23
C LYS A 130 0.25 33.92 -15.49
N SER A 131 -0.22 33.85 -16.74
CA SER A 131 -1.35 32.99 -17.10
C SER A 131 -1.05 31.49 -16.87
N TYR A 132 0.18 31.06 -17.17
CA TYR A 132 0.62 29.70 -16.86
C TYR A 132 0.61 29.44 -15.34
N LEU A 133 1.10 30.37 -14.52
CA LEU A 133 1.05 30.27 -13.06
C LEU A 133 -0.38 30.18 -12.53
N GLU A 134 -1.33 30.96 -13.07
CA GLU A 134 -2.75 30.88 -12.69
C GLU A 134 -3.34 29.49 -12.98
N THR A 135 -2.95 28.89 -14.11
CA THR A 135 -3.34 27.53 -14.47
C THR A 135 -2.79 26.53 -13.44
N LEU A 136 -1.51 26.65 -13.08
CA LEU A 136 -0.89 25.79 -12.06
C LEU A 136 -1.54 25.94 -10.69
N VAL A 137 -1.83 27.16 -10.26
CA VAL A 137 -2.53 27.43 -8.98
C VAL A 137 -3.92 26.79 -8.99
N THR A 138 -4.64 26.89 -10.11
CA THR A 138 -5.96 26.25 -10.26
C THR A 138 -5.86 24.72 -10.19
N MET A 139 -4.87 24.13 -10.85
CA MET A 139 -4.61 22.68 -10.78
C MET A 139 -4.27 22.23 -9.36
N GLN A 140 -3.39 22.97 -8.67
CA GLN A 140 -3.02 22.70 -7.29
C GLN A 140 -4.25 22.75 -6.37
N ALA A 141 -5.08 23.79 -6.49
CA ALA A 141 -6.29 23.93 -5.69
C ALA A 141 -7.28 22.77 -5.90
N LYS A 142 -7.46 22.32 -7.16
CA LYS A 142 -8.27 21.14 -7.49
C LYS A 142 -7.74 19.88 -6.82
N CYS A 143 -6.43 19.63 -6.91
CA CYS A 143 -5.81 18.46 -6.27
C CYS A 143 -5.93 18.51 -4.74
N GLN A 144 -5.75 19.67 -4.12
CA GLN A 144 -5.91 19.85 -2.68
C GLN A 144 -7.37 19.64 -2.23
N ALA A 145 -8.35 20.13 -2.99
CA ALA A 145 -9.76 19.90 -2.72
C ALA A 145 -10.11 18.40 -2.79
N ARG A 146 -9.65 17.69 -3.83
CA ARG A 146 -9.86 16.24 -3.94
C ARG A 146 -9.19 15.47 -2.81
N LEU A 147 -8.00 15.87 -2.39
CA LEU A 147 -7.33 15.26 -1.24
C LEU A 147 -8.12 15.46 0.06
N ALA A 148 -8.68 16.64 0.28
CA ALA A 148 -9.51 16.92 1.46
C ALA A 148 -10.79 16.09 1.45
N GLU A 149 -11.44 15.95 0.30
CA GLU A 149 -12.63 15.11 0.12
C GLU A 149 -12.32 13.64 0.41
N VAL A 150 -11.28 13.07 -0.19
CA VAL A 150 -10.88 11.67 0.05
C VAL A 150 -10.51 11.44 1.52
N LYS A 151 -9.83 12.40 2.17
CA LYS A 151 -9.55 12.32 3.62
C LYS A 151 -10.82 12.27 4.45
N LYS A 152 -11.83 13.07 4.09
CA LYS A 152 -13.14 13.05 4.75
C LYS A 152 -13.85 11.71 4.53
N GLU A 153 -13.89 11.20 3.30
CA GLU A 153 -14.47 9.88 3.00
C GLU A 153 -13.81 8.76 3.84
N ILE A 154 -12.47 8.76 3.94
CA ILE A 154 -11.73 7.81 4.79
C ILE A 154 -12.13 7.97 6.26
N GLN A 155 -12.24 9.20 6.76
CA GLN A 155 -12.66 9.45 8.15
C GLN A 155 -14.08 8.97 8.42
N ASP A 156 -15.02 9.21 7.52
CA ASP A 156 -16.41 8.80 7.64
C ASP A 156 -16.51 7.25 7.72
N VAL A 157 -15.77 6.55 6.85
CA VAL A 157 -15.69 5.08 6.87
C VAL A 157 -15.08 4.57 8.19
N ASN A 158 -13.98 5.18 8.62
CA ASN A 158 -13.32 4.80 9.87
C ASN A 158 -14.21 5.08 11.09
N TRP A 159 -14.95 6.17 11.09
CA TRP A 159 -15.90 6.52 12.16
C TRP A 159 -17.07 5.54 12.21
N ALA A 160 -17.67 5.22 11.06
CA ALA A 160 -18.71 4.20 10.97
C ALA A 160 -18.21 2.82 11.45
N ARG A 161 -17.00 2.42 11.03
CA ARG A 161 -16.36 1.17 11.47
C ARG A 161 -16.15 1.17 12.98
N LYS A 162 -15.56 2.23 13.53
CA LYS A 162 -15.30 2.36 14.98
C LYS A 162 -16.59 2.24 15.78
N THR A 163 -17.65 2.97 15.39
CA THR A 163 -18.95 2.90 16.05
C THR A 163 -19.52 1.49 16.06
N LYS A 164 -19.51 0.79 14.91
CA LYS A 164 -20.00 -0.59 14.81
C LYS A 164 -19.18 -1.54 15.68
N GLN A 165 -17.85 -1.43 15.66
CA GLN A 165 -16.96 -2.29 16.44
C GLN A 165 -17.08 -2.02 17.94
N THR A 166 -17.19 -0.76 18.39
CA THR A 166 -17.40 -0.45 19.81
C THR A 166 -18.72 -1.00 20.34
N GLN A 167 -19.80 -0.89 19.58
CA GLN A 167 -21.09 -1.51 19.95
C GLN A 167 -21.00 -3.04 19.99
N GLY A 168 -20.27 -3.65 19.05
CA GLY A 168 -20.00 -5.10 19.04
C GLY A 168 -19.17 -5.53 20.25
N GLY A 169 -18.09 -4.81 20.55
CA GLY A 169 -17.19 -5.08 21.68
C GLY A 169 -17.89 -4.96 23.03
N GLU A 170 -18.81 -4.00 23.21
CA GLU A 170 -19.61 -3.91 24.44
C GLU A 170 -20.51 -5.14 24.63
N LYS A 171 -21.14 -5.62 23.55
CA LYS A 171 -21.93 -6.85 23.57
C LYS A 171 -21.06 -8.07 23.89
N LEU A 172 -19.89 -8.19 23.27
CA LEU A 172 -18.94 -9.27 23.54
C LEU A 172 -18.54 -9.30 25.01
N ARG A 173 -18.17 -8.14 25.59
CA ARG A 173 -17.81 -8.04 27.01
C ARG A 173 -18.97 -8.44 27.94
N THR A 174 -20.20 -8.05 27.58
CA THR A 174 -21.39 -8.43 28.34
C THR A 174 -21.63 -9.94 28.29
N LEU A 175 -21.52 -10.54 27.11
CA LEU A 175 -21.69 -11.98 26.90
C LEU A 175 -20.58 -12.77 27.60
N GLU A 176 -19.34 -12.30 27.58
CA GLU A 176 -18.22 -12.90 28.28
C GLU A 176 -18.44 -12.88 29.80
N ALA A 177 -18.86 -11.73 30.36
CA ALA A 177 -19.17 -11.63 31.79
C ALA A 177 -20.34 -12.55 32.20
N GLN A 178 -21.39 -12.64 31.36
CA GLN A 178 -22.49 -13.58 31.58
C GLN A 178 -22.01 -15.03 31.53
N TRP A 179 -21.16 -15.37 30.57
CA TRP A 179 -20.58 -16.70 30.45
C TRP A 179 -19.76 -17.09 31.68
N VAL A 180 -18.84 -16.22 32.13
CA VAL A 180 -18.07 -16.45 33.36
C VAL A 180 -18.99 -16.66 34.55
N MET A 181 -20.01 -15.81 34.73
CA MET A 181 -20.97 -15.94 35.82
C MET A 181 -21.75 -17.26 35.77
N LEU A 182 -22.22 -17.68 34.59
CA LEU A 182 -22.94 -18.94 34.42
C LEU A 182 -22.04 -20.15 34.72
N VAL A 183 -20.79 -20.13 34.24
CA VAL A 183 -19.82 -21.20 34.50
C VAL A 183 -19.48 -21.28 35.99
N SER A 184 -19.22 -20.14 36.66
CA SER A 184 -18.97 -20.10 38.10
C SER A 184 -20.18 -20.60 38.90
N LYS A 185 -21.40 -20.20 38.52
CA LYS A 185 -22.61 -20.66 39.19
C LYS A 185 -22.85 -22.15 39.02
N ASN A 186 -22.62 -22.70 37.83
CA ASN A 186 -22.69 -24.14 37.60
C ASN A 186 -21.67 -24.89 38.47
N TYR A 187 -20.45 -24.37 38.55
CA TYR A 187 -19.41 -24.95 39.41
C TYR A 187 -19.80 -24.92 40.90
N GLU A 188 -20.36 -23.81 41.39
CA GLU A 188 -20.87 -23.71 42.78
C GLU A 188 -21.99 -24.73 43.05
N ILE A 189 -22.90 -24.92 42.09
CA ILE A 189 -23.99 -25.90 42.19
C ILE A 189 -23.43 -27.33 42.22
N GLU A 190 -22.49 -27.66 41.34
CA GLU A 190 -21.84 -28.98 41.31
C GLU A 190 -21.11 -29.25 42.64
N GLN A 191 -20.39 -28.27 43.17
CA GLN A 191 -19.71 -28.39 44.45
C GLN A 191 -20.70 -28.60 45.61
N ALA A 192 -21.84 -27.90 45.61
CA ALA A 192 -22.88 -28.08 46.62
C ALA A 192 -23.56 -29.46 46.51
N CYS A 193 -23.81 -29.95 45.29
CA CYS A 193 -24.34 -31.29 45.06
C CYS A 193 -23.39 -32.36 45.57
N ALA A 194 -22.09 -32.27 45.26
CA ALA A 194 -21.09 -33.23 45.73
C ALA A 194 -21.02 -33.29 47.27
N LYS A 195 -21.05 -32.13 47.95
CA LYS A 195 -21.11 -32.07 49.43
C LYS A 195 -22.40 -32.69 49.98
N LEU A 196 -23.54 -32.45 49.34
CA LEU A 196 -24.82 -33.05 49.75
C LEU A 196 -24.83 -34.56 49.55
N GLU A 197 -24.27 -35.05 48.44
CA GLU A 197 -24.13 -36.48 48.17
C GLU A 197 -23.25 -37.18 49.21
N GLU A 198 -22.14 -36.56 49.61
CA GLU A 198 -21.27 -37.05 50.70
C GLU A 198 -22.02 -37.12 52.04
N GLN A 199 -22.78 -36.06 52.39
CA GLN A 199 -23.60 -36.06 53.60
C GLN A 199 -24.71 -37.12 53.56
N ILE A 200 -25.37 -37.33 52.42
CA ILE A 200 -26.37 -38.36 52.23
C ILE A 200 -25.74 -39.74 52.39
N TYR A 201 -24.55 -39.96 51.83
CA TYR A 201 -23.80 -41.20 51.97
C TYR A 201 -23.49 -41.50 53.44
N HIS A 202 -22.94 -40.54 54.20
CA HIS A 202 -22.69 -40.70 55.64
C HIS A 202 -23.95 -40.99 56.44
N LYS A 203 -25.05 -40.27 56.19
CA LYS A 203 -26.33 -40.52 56.87
C LYS A 203 -26.91 -41.90 56.56
N LYS A 204 -26.79 -42.37 55.31
CA LYS A 204 -27.20 -43.73 54.93
C LYS A 204 -26.39 -44.80 55.67
N GLN A 205 -25.07 -44.60 55.79
CA GLN A 205 -24.22 -45.50 56.59
C GLN A 205 -24.67 -45.53 58.06
N GLN A 206 -24.86 -44.37 58.70
CA GLN A 206 -25.33 -44.30 60.10
C GLN A 206 -26.70 -44.97 60.30
N SER A 207 -27.66 -44.72 59.41
CA SER A 207 -28.99 -45.35 59.48
C SER A 207 -28.92 -46.86 59.29
N SER A 208 -28.03 -47.34 58.41
CA SER A 208 -27.82 -48.78 58.22
C SER A 208 -27.18 -49.45 59.44
N ALA A 209 -26.25 -48.78 60.12
CA ALA A 209 -25.64 -49.26 61.36
C ALA A 209 -26.66 -49.34 62.51
N LEU A 210 -27.46 -48.28 62.72
CA LEU A 210 -28.53 -48.27 63.73
C LEU A 210 -29.60 -49.35 63.48
N ARG A 211 -29.94 -49.62 62.21
CA ARG A 211 -30.85 -50.71 61.83
C ARG A 211 -30.25 -52.11 61.96
N ALA A 212 -28.93 -52.22 62.04
CA ALA A 212 -28.25 -53.48 62.33
C ALA A 212 -28.17 -53.72 63.85
N GLU A 213 -27.93 -52.67 64.65
CA GLU A 213 -27.96 -52.72 66.11
C GLU A 213 -29.36 -53.04 66.66
N GLY A 214 -30.41 -52.38 66.16
CA GLY A 214 -31.80 -52.67 66.56
C GLY A 214 -32.37 -54.01 66.05
N ARG A 215 -31.58 -54.81 65.33
CA ARG A 215 -31.91 -56.21 64.95
C ARG A 215 -31.12 -57.25 65.76
N ALA A 216 -30.18 -56.80 66.60
CA ALA A 216 -29.37 -57.66 67.47
C ALA A 216 -29.90 -57.72 68.92
N GLU A 217 -30.91 -56.92 69.26
CA GLU A 217 -31.79 -57.09 70.44
C GLU A 217 -33.05 -57.88 70.07
#